data_AF-A0A310SEB0-F1
#
_entry.id   AF-A0A310SEB0-F1
#
_cell.length_a   1.000
_cell.length_b   1.000
_cell.length_c   1.000
_cell.angle_alpha   90.00
_cell.angle_beta   90.00
_cell.angle_gamma   90.00
#
_symmetry.space_group_name_H-M   'P 1'
#
loop_
_entity.id
_entity.type
_entity.pdbx_description
1 polymer ?
#
loop_
_entity_poly.entity_id
_entity_poly.type
_entity_poly.pdbx_seq_one_letter_code
_entity_poly.pdbx_strand_id
1 'polypeptide(L)'
;MSVANNLMVDETQNPQEEEQNNSISSKTIGILAPLTIPPLHIAFLYYFWQEYSRDVDKQYCSCSCWDTVFKGSYESGIASYKHMYFNATSNTLKIWMTIVIGVITFYEVVKHLTWLAFHNRLRLSMMILFSTAIFSHYYTWWVYMNYWNDEFYSQWYHQLFFSITELISTFLVVHLADNKNPVTHRKAFGIAAIAILHIVAGGWDQFVANVVRGEGYAHQVVRDLGFMIPDILHVAIPLWAVKWKNMYNLPGSAKRDPSIKRDLAYMLGMICIGLCICAIL
;
A
#
# COMPACT_ATOMS: atom_id res chain seq x y z
N MET A 1 -54.45 39.23 34.42
CA MET A 1 -54.32 39.12 32.94
C MET A 1 -52.83 39.18 32.64
N SER A 2 -52.12 38.07 32.44
CA SER A 2 -52.09 37.22 31.21
C SER A 2 -51.72 38.08 30.00
N VAL A 3 -50.64 37.87 29.23
CA VAL A 3 -50.08 36.61 28.68
C VAL A 3 -48.59 36.82 28.34
N ALA A 4 -47.79 35.76 28.51
CA ALA A 4 -46.41 35.61 28.05
C ALA A 4 -46.32 35.32 26.53
N ASN A 5 -45.20 35.62 25.88
CA ASN A 5 -44.59 34.62 24.99
C ASN A 5 -43.12 34.87 24.67
N ASN A 6 -42.39 33.76 24.77
CA ASN A 6 -40.98 33.53 24.48
C ASN A 6 -40.63 33.79 23.01
N LEU A 7 -39.39 34.22 22.78
CA LEU A 7 -38.55 33.68 21.72
C LEU A 7 -37.09 33.68 22.23
N MET A 8 -36.75 32.56 22.87
CA MET A 8 -35.37 32.08 23.04
C MET A 8 -34.76 31.94 21.65
N VAL A 9 -33.70 32.70 21.37
CA VAL A 9 -32.72 32.32 20.35
C VAL A 9 -31.57 31.66 21.10
N ASP A 10 -31.34 30.42 20.73
CA ASP A 10 -30.39 29.48 21.31
C ASP A 10 -28.95 29.88 20.94
N GLU A 11 -28.27 30.62 21.82
CA GLU A 11 -26.82 30.86 21.74
C GLU A 11 -26.11 29.95 22.76
N THR A 12 -26.08 28.65 22.48
CA THR A 12 -25.09 27.75 23.09
C THR A 12 -24.44 26.83 22.04
N GLN A 13 -23.83 27.41 21.00
CA GLN A 13 -22.83 26.66 20.23
C GLN A 13 -21.51 26.65 20.98
N ASN A 14 -21.12 25.45 21.41
CA ASN A 14 -19.92 25.19 22.20
C ASN A 14 -18.66 25.41 21.33
N PRO A 15 -17.72 26.30 21.70
CA PRO A 15 -16.54 26.62 20.88
C PRO A 15 -15.68 25.39 20.52
N GLN A 16 -15.68 24.37 21.38
CA GLN A 16 -14.95 23.12 21.13
C GLN A 16 -15.59 22.26 20.01
N GLU A 17 -16.91 22.36 19.84
CA GLU A 17 -17.65 21.62 18.81
C GLU A 17 -17.46 22.28 17.43
N GLU A 18 -17.38 23.62 17.39
CA GLU A 18 -17.09 24.38 16.18
C GLU A 18 -15.64 24.19 15.70
N GLU A 19 -14.67 24.21 16.61
CA GLU A 19 -13.25 23.95 16.29
C GLU A 19 -13.03 22.49 15.82
N GLN A 20 -13.71 21.53 16.45
CA GLN A 20 -13.67 20.13 16.05
C GLN A 20 -14.34 19.91 14.69
N ASN A 21 -15.47 20.55 14.42
CA ASN A 21 -16.15 20.48 13.11
C ASN A 21 -15.32 21.12 11.99
N ASN A 22 -14.65 22.25 12.26
CA ASN A 22 -13.73 22.89 11.31
C ASN A 22 -12.49 22.03 11.03
N SER A 23 -11.97 21.32 12.05
CA SER A 23 -10.86 20.36 11.90
C SER A 23 -11.24 19.14 11.06
N ILE A 24 -12.45 18.59 11.25
CA ILE A 24 -12.94 17.44 10.47
C ILE A 24 -13.24 17.86 9.03
N SER A 25 -13.87 19.02 8.84
CA SER A 25 -14.19 19.56 7.52
C SER A 25 -12.93 19.81 6.69
N SER A 26 -11.92 20.49 7.25
CA SER A 26 -10.65 20.77 6.56
C SER A 26 -9.88 19.50 6.16
N LYS A 27 -9.85 18.47 7.02
CA LYS A 27 -9.24 17.17 6.70
C LYS A 27 -9.98 16.45 5.57
N THR A 28 -11.31 16.47 5.62
CA THR A 28 -12.17 15.81 4.63
C THR A 28 -12.01 16.47 3.26
N ILE A 29 -11.98 17.81 3.22
CA ILE A 29 -11.73 18.58 1.99
C ILE A 29 -10.32 18.31 1.44
N GLY A 30 -9.31 18.26 2.31
CA GLY A 30 -7.92 17.98 1.91
C GLY A 30 -7.73 16.63 1.23
N ILE A 31 -8.55 15.62 1.58
CA ILE A 31 -8.54 14.30 0.94
C ILE A 31 -9.43 14.28 -0.31
N LEU A 32 -10.63 14.86 -0.24
CA LEU A 32 -11.59 14.83 -1.35
C LEU A 32 -11.12 15.64 -2.57
N ALA A 33 -10.49 16.80 -2.35
CA ALA A 33 -10.07 17.67 -3.45
C ALA A 33 -9.16 16.98 -4.48
N PRO A 34 -8.03 16.34 -4.12
CA PRO A 34 -7.17 15.66 -5.09
C PRO A 34 -7.80 14.37 -5.67
N LEU A 35 -8.77 13.78 -4.97
CA LEU A 35 -9.51 12.60 -5.43
C LEU A 35 -10.65 12.93 -6.40
N THR A 36 -11.10 14.17 -6.47
CA THR A 36 -12.28 14.56 -7.27
C THR A 36 -11.93 15.54 -8.38
N ILE A 37 -11.16 16.61 -8.09
CA ILE A 37 -10.90 17.68 -9.06
C ILE A 37 -10.16 17.16 -10.31
N PRO A 38 -9.02 16.44 -10.20
CA PRO A 38 -8.31 15.98 -11.39
C PRO A 38 -9.06 14.89 -12.17
N PRO A 39 -9.72 13.89 -11.55
CA PRO A 39 -10.62 12.97 -12.26
C PRO A 39 -11.73 13.68 -13.02
N LEU A 40 -12.36 14.71 -12.44
CA LEU A 40 -13.37 15.51 -13.13
C LEU A 40 -12.77 16.26 -14.33
N HIS A 41 -11.57 16.82 -14.20
CA HIS A 41 -10.86 17.45 -15.33
C HIS A 41 -10.52 16.43 -16.42
N ILE A 42 -10.02 15.24 -16.07
CA ILE A 42 -9.73 14.17 -17.03
C ILE A 42 -11.02 13.73 -17.75
N ALA A 43 -12.12 13.54 -17.01
CA ALA A 43 -13.41 13.18 -17.59
C ALA A 43 -13.97 14.26 -18.51
N PHE A 44 -13.83 15.55 -18.12
CA PHE A 44 -14.20 16.68 -18.96
C PHE A 44 -13.41 16.69 -20.26
N LEU A 45 -12.08 16.55 -20.20
CA LEU A 45 -11.22 16.47 -21.39
C LEU A 45 -11.57 15.24 -22.25
N TYR A 46 -11.81 14.09 -21.64
CA TYR A 46 -12.21 12.88 -22.37
C TYR A 46 -13.51 13.08 -23.16
N TYR A 47 -14.52 13.70 -22.54
CA TYR A 47 -15.82 13.92 -23.17
C TYR A 47 -15.76 15.00 -24.27
N PHE A 48 -15.16 16.15 -23.99
CA PHE A 48 -15.20 17.29 -24.91
C PHE A 48 -14.11 17.26 -25.98
N TRP A 49 -12.99 16.57 -25.75
CA TRP A 49 -11.89 16.55 -26.71
C TRP A 49 -11.84 15.28 -27.57
N GLN A 50 -12.86 14.42 -27.49
CA GLN A 50 -12.97 13.23 -28.33
C GLN A 50 -12.91 13.56 -29.82
N GLU A 51 -13.52 14.67 -30.25
CA GLU A 51 -13.53 15.12 -31.66
C GLU A 51 -12.15 15.55 -32.18
N TYR A 52 -11.23 15.93 -31.28
CA TYR A 52 -9.85 16.30 -31.64
C TYR A 52 -8.89 15.10 -31.51
N SER A 53 -9.39 13.94 -31.07
CA SER A 53 -8.60 12.75 -30.90
C SER A 53 -8.29 12.09 -32.26
N ARG A 54 -7.05 11.65 -32.44
CA ARG A 54 -6.64 10.81 -33.58
C ARG A 54 -6.63 9.35 -33.19
N ASP A 55 -7.16 8.49 -34.04
CA ASP A 55 -7.04 7.05 -33.85
C ASP A 55 -5.57 6.63 -34.00
N VAL A 56 -5.04 6.00 -32.95
CA VAL A 56 -3.68 5.47 -32.92
C VAL A 56 -3.76 3.96 -33.03
N ASP A 57 -3.10 3.41 -34.05
CA ASP A 57 -2.89 1.98 -34.16
C ASP A 57 -1.86 1.54 -33.10
N LYS A 58 -2.37 0.95 -32.01
CA LYS A 58 -1.56 0.48 -30.88
C LYS A 58 -0.60 -0.66 -31.26
N GLN A 59 -0.80 -1.35 -32.39
CA GLN A 59 0.02 -2.50 -32.80
C GLN A 59 1.20 -2.11 -33.69
N TYR A 60 1.05 -1.12 -34.57
CA TYR A 60 2.05 -0.76 -35.58
C TYR A 60 2.72 0.59 -35.34
N CYS A 61 2.59 1.12 -34.13
CA CYS A 61 3.01 2.46 -33.83
C CYS A 61 4.53 2.62 -33.80
N SER A 62 5.07 3.51 -34.63
CA SER A 62 6.51 3.67 -34.80
C SER A 62 7.11 4.92 -34.15
N CYS A 63 6.36 6.02 -33.95
CA CYS A 63 6.93 7.28 -33.41
C CYS A 63 5.98 8.18 -32.59
N SER A 64 4.64 8.08 -32.69
CA SER A 64 3.73 9.09 -32.10
C SER A 64 2.51 8.48 -31.39
N CYS A 65 2.70 7.35 -30.72
CA CYS A 65 1.61 6.65 -30.01
C CYS A 65 1.07 7.32 -28.79
N TRP A 66 1.80 8.32 -28.33
CA TRP A 66 1.68 8.76 -26.96
C TRP A 66 0.39 9.58 -26.82
N ASP A 67 0.00 10.37 -27.81
CA ASP A 67 -1.11 11.30 -27.62
C ASP A 67 -2.08 11.33 -28.78
N THR A 68 -3.34 10.98 -28.51
CA THR A 68 -4.40 11.14 -29.50
C THR A 68 -4.90 12.60 -29.54
N VAL A 69 -4.77 13.37 -28.45
CA VAL A 69 -5.50 14.65 -28.25
C VAL A 69 -4.60 15.87 -28.01
N PHE A 70 -3.73 15.87 -26.99
CA PHE A 70 -2.99 17.06 -26.51
C PHE A 70 -1.75 17.40 -27.36
N LYS A 71 -1.12 16.40 -27.97
CA LYS A 71 0.12 16.45 -28.77
C LYS A 71 -0.09 15.81 -30.14
N GLY A 72 -1.06 14.91 -30.29
CA GLY A 72 -1.33 14.18 -31.53
C GLY A 72 -1.65 15.07 -32.73
N SER A 73 -2.16 16.28 -32.50
CA SER A 73 -2.51 17.24 -33.55
C SER A 73 -1.30 17.94 -34.19
N TYR A 74 -0.18 18.09 -33.49
CA TYR A 74 1.01 18.81 -33.98
C TYR A 74 2.32 18.03 -33.89
N GLU A 75 2.37 16.90 -33.18
CA GLU A 75 3.53 16.01 -33.11
C GLU A 75 3.40 14.91 -34.17
N SER A 76 3.59 15.27 -35.45
CA SER A 76 3.46 14.36 -36.62
C SER A 76 4.79 13.81 -37.13
N GLY A 77 5.85 13.82 -36.31
CA GLY A 77 7.21 13.38 -36.66
C GLY A 77 7.82 12.42 -35.63
N ILE A 78 9.16 12.33 -35.60
CA ILE A 78 9.89 11.55 -34.59
C ILE A 78 9.66 12.20 -33.23
N ALA A 79 8.90 11.55 -32.35
CA ALA A 79 8.60 12.11 -31.04
C ALA A 79 9.87 12.21 -30.18
N SER A 80 9.95 13.28 -29.39
CA SER A 80 10.98 13.39 -28.33
C SER A 80 10.63 12.50 -27.15
N TYR A 81 11.65 12.14 -26.35
CA TYR A 81 11.45 11.42 -25.09
C TYR A 81 10.50 12.17 -24.15
N LYS A 82 9.53 11.46 -23.57
CA LYS A 82 8.54 12.01 -22.65
C LYS A 82 8.80 11.44 -21.25
N HIS A 83 8.90 12.32 -20.25
CA HIS A 83 9.17 11.91 -18.86
C HIS A 83 7.93 11.38 -18.14
N MET A 84 6.77 11.97 -18.42
CA MET A 84 5.47 11.52 -17.94
C MET A 84 4.45 12.07 -18.92
N TYR A 85 3.55 11.21 -19.40
CA TYR A 85 2.63 11.57 -20.45
C TYR A 85 1.29 10.87 -20.20
N PHE A 86 0.17 11.57 -20.44
CA PHE A 86 -1.17 11.09 -20.13
C PHE A 86 -2.15 11.35 -21.26
N ASN A 87 -2.81 10.29 -21.72
CA ASN A 87 -4.02 10.41 -22.53
C ASN A 87 -5.25 10.52 -21.61
N ALA A 88 -6.33 11.17 -22.01
CA ALA A 88 -7.55 11.26 -21.20
C ALA A 88 -8.34 9.93 -21.21
N THR A 89 -7.77 8.83 -20.72
CA THR A 89 -8.39 7.49 -20.76
C THR A 89 -8.73 6.97 -19.37
N SER A 90 -9.48 5.86 -19.32
CA SER A 90 -9.77 5.18 -18.05
C SER A 90 -8.51 4.66 -17.35
N ASN A 91 -7.45 4.29 -18.08
CA ASN A 91 -6.18 3.87 -17.47
C ASN A 91 -5.45 5.05 -16.83
N THR A 92 -5.46 6.24 -17.44
CA THR A 92 -4.95 7.46 -16.82
C THR A 92 -5.70 7.81 -15.54
N LEU A 93 -7.02 7.63 -15.53
CA LEU A 93 -7.81 7.80 -14.31
C LEU A 93 -7.38 6.81 -13.21
N LYS A 94 -7.17 5.53 -13.54
CA LYS A 94 -6.66 4.53 -12.57
C LYS A 94 -5.30 4.94 -12.01
N ILE A 95 -4.35 5.31 -12.88
CA ILE A 95 -3.02 5.78 -12.49
C ILE A 95 -3.12 6.97 -11.54
N TRP A 96 -3.93 7.98 -11.88
CA TRP A 96 -4.12 9.15 -11.05
C TRP A 96 -4.69 8.81 -9.66
N MET A 97 -5.73 7.99 -9.62
CA MET A 97 -6.36 7.57 -8.36
C MET A 97 -5.37 6.81 -7.48
N THR A 98 -4.57 5.90 -8.06
CA THR A 98 -3.53 5.17 -7.33
C THR A 98 -2.46 6.10 -6.78
N ILE A 99 -2.02 7.09 -7.56
CA ILE A 99 -1.05 8.10 -7.10
C ILE A 99 -1.60 8.85 -5.88
N VAL A 100 -2.81 9.40 -6.00
CA VAL A 100 -3.38 10.23 -4.93
C VAL A 100 -3.63 9.41 -3.66
N ILE A 101 -4.23 8.23 -3.79
CA ILE A 101 -4.48 7.34 -2.65
C ILE A 101 -3.16 6.94 -1.99
N GLY A 102 -2.13 6.62 -2.79
CA GLY A 102 -0.80 6.26 -2.30
C GLY A 102 -0.13 7.41 -1.53
N VAL A 103 -0.09 8.61 -2.11
CA VAL A 103 0.50 9.82 -1.46
C VAL A 103 -0.22 10.14 -0.15
N ILE A 104 -1.57 10.19 -0.16
CA ILE A 104 -2.36 10.53 1.03
C ILE A 104 -2.14 9.47 2.12
N THR A 105 -2.19 8.20 1.76
CA THR A 105 -1.99 7.10 2.72
C THR A 105 -0.60 7.16 3.33
N PHE A 106 0.44 7.35 2.51
CA PHE A 106 1.81 7.49 2.97
C PHE A 106 1.97 8.69 3.91
N TYR A 107 1.41 9.84 3.55
CA TYR A 107 1.40 11.04 4.38
C TYR A 107 0.73 10.80 5.74
N GLU A 108 -0.46 10.20 5.77
CA GLU A 108 -1.19 9.91 7.00
C GLU A 108 -0.43 8.93 7.90
N VAL A 109 0.21 7.91 7.33
CA VAL A 109 1.04 6.96 8.07
C VAL A 109 2.29 7.64 8.64
N VAL A 110 3.02 8.42 7.85
CA VAL A 110 4.22 9.14 8.33
C VAL A 110 3.85 10.16 9.40
N LYS A 111 2.75 10.89 9.23
CA LYS A 111 2.21 11.81 10.24
C LYS A 111 1.89 11.07 11.54
N HIS A 112 1.23 9.91 11.45
CA HIS A 112 0.91 9.08 12.61
C HIS A 112 2.17 8.58 13.33
N LEU A 113 3.15 8.04 12.60
CA LEU A 113 4.40 7.54 13.17
C LEU A 113 5.23 8.66 13.81
N THR A 114 5.25 9.83 13.18
CA THR A 114 5.91 11.04 13.71
C THR A 114 5.24 11.50 15.01
N TRP A 115 3.91 11.50 15.05
CA TRP A 115 3.16 11.80 16.27
C TRP A 115 3.48 10.81 17.39
N LEU A 116 3.56 9.51 17.09
CA LEU A 116 3.99 8.49 18.06
C LEU A 116 5.42 8.74 18.55
N ALA A 117 6.33 9.17 17.68
CA ALA A 117 7.71 9.47 18.03
C ALA A 117 7.79 10.63 19.03
N PHE A 118 7.10 11.73 18.76
CA PHE A 118 7.08 12.91 19.66
C PHE A 118 6.48 12.61 21.04
N HIS A 119 5.58 11.63 21.14
CA HIS A 119 5.00 11.21 22.40
C HIS A 119 5.76 10.07 23.10
N ASN A 120 6.95 9.68 22.62
CA ASN A 120 7.72 8.53 23.10
C ASN A 120 6.91 7.22 23.13
N ARG A 121 5.99 7.08 22.17
CA ARG A 121 5.12 5.89 22.01
C ARG A 121 5.55 4.99 20.86
N LEU A 122 6.48 5.46 20.03
CA LEU A 122 6.97 4.70 18.90
C LEU A 122 7.83 3.52 19.34
N ARG A 123 7.45 2.32 18.90
CA ARG A 123 8.24 1.09 19.01
C ARG A 123 9.22 1.04 17.84
N LEU A 124 10.49 1.31 18.11
CA LEU A 124 11.55 1.39 17.09
C LEU A 124 11.65 0.12 16.22
N SER A 125 11.43 -1.06 16.79
CA SER A 125 11.47 -2.32 16.04
C SER A 125 10.45 -2.36 14.89
N MET A 126 9.26 -1.78 15.08
CA MET A 126 8.23 -1.71 14.04
C MET A 126 8.49 -0.57 13.06
N MET A 127 9.14 0.51 13.51
CA MET A 127 9.62 1.57 12.61
C MET A 127 10.66 1.04 11.62
N ILE A 128 11.56 0.16 12.07
CA ILE A 128 12.53 -0.51 11.19
C ILE A 128 11.80 -1.33 10.13
N LEU A 129 10.84 -2.17 10.53
CA LEU A 129 10.02 -2.97 9.61
C LEU A 129 9.31 -2.10 8.56
N PHE A 130 8.61 -1.06 9.01
CA PHE A 130 7.95 -0.11 8.13
C PHE A 130 8.93 0.52 7.15
N SER A 131 10.07 1.00 7.63
CA SER A 131 11.08 1.67 6.79
C SER A 131 11.61 0.74 5.70
N THR A 132 11.86 -0.52 6.03
CA THR A 132 12.33 -1.52 5.06
C THR A 132 11.26 -1.91 4.05
N ALA A 133 9.98 -1.90 4.43
CA ALA A 133 8.86 -2.20 3.52
C ALA A 133 8.59 -1.08 2.50
N ILE A 134 9.06 0.16 2.73
CA ILE A 134 8.85 1.29 1.80
C ILE A 134 9.32 0.95 0.39
N PHE A 135 10.46 0.24 0.26
CA PHE A 135 10.99 -0.15 -1.04
C PHE A 135 9.98 -0.94 -1.87
N SER A 136 9.33 -1.93 -1.27
CA SER A 136 8.43 -2.83 -1.98
C SER A 136 7.11 -2.18 -2.35
N HIS A 137 6.54 -1.35 -1.45
CA HIS A 137 5.38 -0.50 -1.76
C HIS A 137 5.69 0.46 -2.91
N TYR A 138 6.86 1.08 -2.89
CA TYR A 138 7.29 2.02 -3.92
C TYR A 138 7.50 1.32 -5.27
N TYR A 139 8.14 0.15 -5.26
CA TYR A 139 8.32 -0.66 -6.47
C TYR A 139 6.96 -1.06 -7.06
N THR A 140 6.06 -1.60 -6.22
CA THR A 140 4.70 -1.99 -6.62
C THR A 140 3.95 -0.84 -7.27
N TRP A 141 4.03 0.36 -6.69
CA TRP A 141 3.38 1.55 -7.25
C TRP A 141 3.85 1.80 -8.68
N TRP A 142 5.16 1.81 -8.94
CA TRP A 142 5.68 1.99 -10.29
C TRP A 142 5.30 0.85 -11.24
N VAL A 143 5.28 -0.39 -10.76
CA VAL A 143 4.82 -1.53 -11.56
C VAL A 143 3.37 -1.37 -11.99
N TYR A 144 2.48 -0.97 -11.09
CA TYR A 144 1.08 -0.69 -11.45
C TYR A 144 0.94 0.42 -12.48
N MET A 145 1.70 1.51 -12.31
CA MET A 145 1.72 2.58 -13.30
C MET A 145 2.14 2.07 -14.68
N ASN A 146 3.21 1.26 -14.75
CA ASN A 146 3.68 0.68 -16.01
C ASN A 146 2.66 -0.30 -16.60
N TYR A 147 2.04 -1.17 -15.80
CA TYR A 147 1.04 -2.13 -16.29
C TYR A 147 -0.18 -1.43 -16.91
N TRP A 148 -0.66 -0.34 -16.32
CA TRP A 148 -1.75 0.45 -16.91
C TRP A 148 -1.31 1.29 -18.11
N ASN A 149 -0.09 1.84 -18.07
CA ASN A 149 0.44 2.66 -19.14
C ASN A 149 0.71 1.84 -20.41
N ASP A 150 1.30 0.67 -20.24
CA ASP A 150 1.74 -0.21 -21.33
C ASP A 150 0.68 -1.28 -21.68
N GLU A 151 -0.46 -1.27 -20.97
CA GLU A 151 -1.52 -2.29 -21.08
C GLU A 151 -1.00 -3.73 -20.89
N PHE A 152 0.04 -3.90 -20.07
CA PHE A 152 0.66 -5.18 -19.77
C PHE A 152 0.08 -5.79 -18.49
N TYR A 153 -0.76 -6.82 -18.65
CA TYR A 153 -1.50 -7.43 -17.52
C TYR A 153 -1.12 -8.89 -17.21
N SER A 154 -0.12 -9.45 -17.89
CA SER A 154 0.23 -10.88 -17.73
C SER A 154 0.65 -11.24 -16.29
N GLN A 155 1.26 -10.29 -15.58
CA GLN A 155 1.71 -10.43 -14.20
C GLN A 155 0.84 -9.65 -13.21
N TRP A 156 -0.34 -9.19 -13.65
CA TRP A 156 -1.20 -8.30 -12.86
C TRP A 156 -1.68 -8.96 -11.57
N TYR A 157 -2.23 -10.18 -11.66
CA TYR A 157 -2.79 -10.86 -10.50
C TYR A 157 -1.72 -11.29 -9.49
N HIS A 158 -0.56 -11.71 -9.98
CA HIS A 158 0.59 -12.00 -9.15
C HIS A 158 1.01 -10.74 -8.37
N GLN A 159 1.24 -9.62 -9.06
CA GLN A 159 1.59 -8.36 -8.39
C GLN A 159 0.50 -7.92 -7.40
N LEU A 160 -0.78 -8.04 -7.77
CA LEU A 160 -1.91 -7.68 -6.91
C LEU A 160 -1.93 -8.49 -5.61
N PHE A 161 -1.68 -9.79 -5.70
CA PHE A 161 -1.63 -10.68 -4.54
C PHE A 161 -0.51 -10.28 -3.55
N PHE A 162 0.71 -10.06 -4.05
CA PHE A 162 1.83 -9.61 -3.22
C PHE A 162 1.54 -8.25 -2.59
N SER A 163 0.98 -7.32 -3.35
CA SER A 163 0.65 -5.97 -2.86
C SER A 163 -0.40 -5.99 -1.75
N ILE A 164 -1.47 -6.79 -1.90
CA ILE A 164 -2.53 -6.91 -0.89
C ILE A 164 -1.98 -7.52 0.40
N THR A 165 -1.23 -8.61 0.28
CA THR A 165 -0.63 -9.29 1.44
C THR A 165 0.39 -8.40 2.14
N GLU A 166 1.19 -7.64 1.39
CA GLU A 166 2.12 -6.67 1.94
C GLU A 166 1.42 -5.50 2.64
N LEU A 167 0.32 -4.98 2.08
CA LEU A 167 -0.50 -3.95 2.75
C LEU A 167 -1.06 -4.45 4.08
N ILE A 168 -1.54 -5.71 4.14
CA ILE A 168 -2.01 -6.33 5.39
C ILE A 168 -0.88 -6.41 6.42
N SER A 169 0.30 -6.87 6.00
CA SER A 169 1.49 -6.94 6.86
C SER A 169 1.88 -5.56 7.39
N THR A 170 1.92 -4.56 6.51
CA THR A 170 2.27 -3.17 6.84
C THR A 170 1.25 -2.54 7.77
N PHE A 171 -0.05 -2.80 7.58
CA PHE A 171 -1.10 -2.35 8.49
C PHE A 171 -0.86 -2.90 9.91
N LEU A 172 -0.54 -4.19 10.04
CA LEU A 172 -0.21 -4.79 11.34
C LEU A 172 1.04 -4.17 11.96
N VAL A 173 2.09 -3.92 11.15
CA VAL A 173 3.33 -3.25 11.60
C VAL A 173 3.04 -1.84 12.12
N VAL A 174 2.29 -1.03 11.37
CA VAL A 174 1.91 0.34 11.78
C VAL A 174 1.04 0.30 13.03
N HIS A 175 0.07 -0.63 13.12
CA HIS A 175 -0.73 -0.82 14.34
C HIS A 175 0.15 -1.17 15.54
N LEU A 176 1.15 -2.03 15.36
CA LEU A 176 2.10 -2.42 16.40
C LEU A 176 3.20 -1.37 16.64
N ALA A 177 3.29 -0.30 15.84
CA ALA A 177 4.26 0.77 16.07
C ALA A 177 3.96 1.54 17.36
N ASP A 178 2.71 1.55 17.81
CA ASP A 178 2.32 2.12 19.10
C ASP A 178 2.64 1.15 20.26
N ASN A 179 3.42 1.61 21.23
CA ASN A 179 3.81 0.81 22.39
C ASN A 179 2.62 0.41 23.29
N LYS A 180 1.49 1.12 23.21
CA LYS A 180 0.24 0.73 23.90
C LYS A 180 -0.38 -0.54 23.32
N ASN A 181 -0.09 -0.85 22.06
CA ASN A 181 -0.56 -2.07 21.43
C ASN A 181 0.41 -3.22 21.76
N PRO A 182 -0.04 -4.24 22.53
CA PRO A 182 0.81 -5.39 22.83
C PRO A 182 1.05 -6.24 21.59
N VAL A 183 2.28 -6.73 21.45
CA VAL A 183 2.65 -7.71 20.43
C VAL A 183 2.13 -9.08 20.89
N THR A 184 1.05 -9.55 20.28
CA THR A 184 0.45 -10.85 20.56
C THR A 184 0.94 -11.90 19.57
N HIS A 185 0.88 -13.19 19.94
CA HIS A 185 1.23 -14.31 19.05
C HIS A 185 0.53 -14.19 17.69
N ARG A 186 -0.78 -13.94 17.69
CA ARG A 186 -1.57 -13.83 16.46
C ARG A 186 -1.07 -12.74 15.51
N LYS A 187 -0.77 -11.54 16.02
CA LYS A 187 -0.31 -10.43 15.17
C LYS A 187 1.11 -10.68 14.65
N ALA A 188 1.99 -11.17 15.51
CA ALA A 188 3.38 -11.49 15.13
C ALA A 188 3.44 -12.64 14.13
N PHE A 189 2.70 -13.72 14.36
CA PHE A 189 2.61 -14.86 13.43
C PHE A 189 1.89 -14.48 12.15
N GLY A 190 0.94 -13.53 12.17
CA GLY A 190 0.33 -13.01 10.95
C GLY A 190 1.35 -12.30 10.05
N ILE A 191 2.16 -11.40 10.62
CA ILE A 191 3.25 -10.73 9.89
C ILE A 191 4.26 -11.76 9.38
N ALA A 192 4.71 -12.68 10.23
CA ALA A 192 5.68 -13.71 9.86
C ALA A 192 5.13 -14.69 8.81
N ALA A 193 3.84 -15.03 8.84
CA ALA A 193 3.22 -15.88 7.83
C ALA A 193 3.30 -15.27 6.43
N ILE A 194 2.94 -13.98 6.32
CA ILE A 194 2.99 -13.26 5.05
C ILE A 194 4.43 -13.16 4.54
N ALA A 195 5.37 -12.82 5.42
CA ALA A 195 6.77 -12.74 5.04
C ALA A 195 7.36 -14.10 4.62
N ILE A 196 7.02 -15.20 5.30
CA ILE A 196 7.45 -16.55 4.88
C ILE A 196 6.85 -16.92 3.52
N LEU A 197 5.57 -16.60 3.31
CA LEU A 197 4.92 -16.78 2.02
C LEU A 197 5.71 -16.06 0.91
N HIS A 198 6.08 -14.79 1.12
CA HIS A 198 6.85 -14.00 0.15
C HIS A 198 8.26 -14.53 -0.06
N ILE A 199 8.96 -14.94 1.01
CA ILE A 199 10.30 -15.58 0.92
C ILE A 199 10.24 -16.84 0.07
N VAL A 200 9.24 -17.70 0.28
CA VAL A 200 9.12 -18.97 -0.44
C VAL A 200 8.74 -18.72 -1.90
N ALA A 201 7.73 -17.88 -2.15
CA ALA A 201 7.27 -17.59 -3.50
C ALA A 201 8.31 -16.81 -4.32
N GLY A 202 8.82 -15.69 -3.80
CA GLY A 202 9.89 -14.92 -4.45
C GLY A 202 11.21 -15.70 -4.56
N GLY A 203 11.47 -16.60 -3.61
CA GLY A 203 12.54 -17.60 -3.64
C GLY A 203 12.46 -18.50 -4.87
N TRP A 204 11.28 -19.10 -5.08
CA TRP A 204 11.00 -20.01 -6.19
C TRP A 204 11.03 -19.29 -7.55
N ASP A 205 10.49 -18.08 -7.61
CA ASP A 205 10.34 -17.36 -8.87
C ASP A 205 11.65 -16.81 -9.42
N GLN A 206 12.35 -15.98 -8.63
CA GLN A 206 13.40 -15.11 -9.17
C GLN A 206 14.63 -15.02 -8.27
N PHE A 207 14.46 -15.01 -6.94
CA PHE A 207 15.57 -14.73 -6.02
C PHE A 207 16.69 -15.79 -6.11
N VAL A 208 16.35 -17.09 -6.16
CA VAL A 208 17.38 -18.15 -6.21
C VAL A 208 18.16 -18.08 -7.52
N ALA A 209 17.48 -17.91 -8.66
CA ALA A 209 18.16 -17.80 -9.96
C ALA A 209 19.03 -16.54 -10.00
N ASN A 210 18.45 -15.39 -9.70
CA ASN A 210 19.10 -14.10 -9.88
C ASN A 210 20.25 -13.88 -8.88
N VAL A 211 20.01 -14.16 -7.60
CA VAL A 211 20.94 -13.81 -6.51
C VAL A 211 21.83 -14.99 -6.14
N VAL A 212 21.24 -16.17 -5.89
CA VAL A 212 22.00 -17.32 -5.35
C VAL A 212 22.84 -18.00 -6.43
N ARG A 213 22.28 -18.17 -7.64
CA ARG A 213 23.01 -18.74 -8.78
C ARG A 213 23.80 -17.70 -9.57
N GLY A 214 23.56 -16.41 -9.32
CA GLY A 214 24.24 -15.31 -10.02
C GLY A 214 23.83 -15.18 -11.49
N GLU A 215 22.64 -15.66 -11.86
CA GLU A 215 22.13 -15.60 -13.24
C GLU A 215 21.49 -14.23 -13.56
N GLY A 216 21.27 -13.40 -12.55
CA GLY A 216 20.54 -12.14 -12.68
C GLY A 216 21.45 -10.95 -13.02
N TYR A 217 20.91 -10.01 -13.79
CA TYR A 217 21.52 -8.70 -13.99
C TYR A 217 21.48 -7.87 -12.70
N ALA A 218 22.37 -6.88 -12.58
CA ALA A 218 22.51 -6.06 -11.38
C ALA A 218 21.19 -5.47 -10.86
N HIS A 219 20.32 -4.98 -11.75
CA HIS A 219 19.02 -4.42 -11.36
C HIS A 219 18.06 -5.48 -10.79
N GLN A 220 18.10 -6.72 -11.30
CA GLN A 220 17.30 -7.84 -10.79
C GLN A 220 17.80 -8.26 -9.41
N VAL A 221 19.12 -8.35 -9.24
CA VAL A 221 19.74 -8.68 -7.94
C VAL A 221 19.39 -7.65 -6.88
N VAL A 222 19.53 -6.35 -7.19
CA VAL A 222 19.21 -5.27 -6.25
C VAL A 222 17.72 -5.28 -5.87
N ARG A 223 16.84 -5.48 -6.85
CA ARG A 223 15.40 -5.60 -6.61
C ARG A 223 15.08 -6.79 -5.71
N ASP A 224 15.63 -7.98 -6.03
CA ASP A 224 15.34 -9.21 -5.31
C ASP A 224 15.86 -9.16 -3.86
N LEU A 225 17.02 -8.55 -3.64
CA LEU A 225 17.51 -8.23 -2.29
C LEU A 225 16.60 -7.21 -1.58
N GLY A 226 16.13 -6.20 -2.31
CA GLY A 226 15.20 -5.19 -1.81
C GLY A 226 13.87 -5.75 -1.33
N PHE A 227 13.42 -6.91 -1.83
CA PHE A 227 12.26 -7.63 -1.31
C PHE A 227 12.61 -8.62 -0.19
N MET A 228 13.65 -9.43 -0.40
CA MET A 228 13.99 -10.51 0.52
C MET A 228 14.46 -10.00 1.89
N ILE A 229 15.22 -8.91 1.94
CA ILE A 229 15.73 -8.36 3.20
C ILE A 229 14.58 -7.88 4.11
N PRO A 230 13.63 -7.04 3.65
CA PRO A 230 12.44 -6.73 4.42
C PRO A 230 11.70 -7.96 4.92
N ASP A 231 11.45 -8.97 4.08
CA ASP A 231 10.70 -10.16 4.50
C ASP A 231 11.42 -10.94 5.61
N ILE A 232 12.73 -11.13 5.50
CA ILE A 232 13.53 -11.77 6.56
C ILE A 232 13.38 -10.99 7.88
N LEU A 233 13.39 -9.66 7.83
CA LEU A 233 13.17 -8.83 9.02
C LEU A 233 11.75 -8.95 9.56
N HIS A 234 10.73 -9.01 8.69
CA HIS A 234 9.33 -9.21 9.05
C HIS A 234 9.07 -10.61 9.65
N VAL A 235 9.95 -11.58 9.44
CA VAL A 235 9.96 -12.82 10.22
C VAL A 235 10.68 -12.62 11.55
N ALA A 236 11.93 -12.14 11.52
CA ALA A 236 12.81 -12.13 12.69
C ALA A 236 12.33 -11.20 13.81
N ILE A 237 11.97 -9.96 13.49
CA ILE A 237 11.66 -8.92 14.48
C ILE A 237 10.34 -9.24 15.22
N PRO A 238 9.22 -9.57 14.55
CA PRO A 238 7.99 -9.89 15.26
C PRO A 238 8.11 -11.13 16.14
N LEU A 239 8.83 -12.16 15.71
CA LEU A 239 9.08 -13.37 16.49
C LEU A 239 9.96 -13.12 17.72
N TRP A 240 10.95 -12.22 17.60
CA TRP A 240 11.75 -11.77 18.74
C TRP A 240 10.91 -10.93 19.72
N ALA A 241 10.06 -10.04 19.20
CA ALA A 241 9.26 -9.12 20.01
C ALA A 241 8.13 -9.81 20.81
N VAL A 242 7.76 -11.03 20.44
CA VAL A 242 6.81 -11.86 21.18
C VAL A 242 7.40 -12.24 22.54
N LYS A 243 6.65 -11.94 23.61
CA LYS A 243 6.97 -12.46 24.94
C LYS A 243 6.55 -13.93 25.02
N TRP A 244 7.51 -14.82 24.79
CA TRP A 244 7.36 -16.25 25.05
C TRP A 244 7.16 -16.46 26.55
N LYS A 245 5.92 -16.57 27.00
CA LYS A 245 5.61 -16.84 28.41
C LYS A 245 6.33 -18.14 28.81
N ASN A 246 7.27 -18.04 29.75
CA ASN A 246 8.20 -19.08 30.23
C ASN A 246 7.88 -20.50 29.74
N MET A 247 8.57 -20.91 28.67
CA MET A 247 8.64 -22.31 28.23
C MET A 247 9.27 -23.22 29.30
N TYR A 248 9.90 -22.61 30.33
CA TYR A 248 10.34 -23.23 31.58
C TYR A 248 9.23 -23.16 32.64
N ASN A 249 8.12 -23.84 32.37
CA ASN A 249 7.23 -24.25 33.45
C ASN A 249 7.97 -25.34 34.26
N LEU A 250 8.08 -25.15 35.58
CA LEU A 250 8.57 -26.17 36.52
C LEU A 250 7.91 -27.54 36.22
N PRO A 251 8.62 -28.66 36.45
CA PRO A 251 8.04 -29.99 36.24
C PRO A 251 6.78 -30.12 37.09
N GLY A 252 5.60 -30.19 36.45
CA GLY A 252 4.29 -30.26 37.12
C GLY A 252 3.24 -29.24 36.66
N SER A 253 3.62 -28.16 35.97
CA SER A 253 2.63 -27.22 35.41
C SER A 253 2.16 -27.70 34.02
N ALA A 254 1.24 -28.65 34.02
CA ALA A 254 0.61 -29.23 32.83
C ALA A 254 -0.42 -28.29 32.15
N LYS A 255 -0.22 -26.97 32.17
CA LYS A 255 -0.99 -26.03 31.33
C LYS A 255 -0.12 -25.55 30.17
N ARG A 256 0.10 -26.45 29.21
CA ARG A 256 0.62 -26.13 27.87
C ARG A 256 -0.38 -25.17 27.24
N ASP A 257 0.00 -23.92 27.00
CA ASP A 257 -0.91 -22.87 26.51
C ASP A 257 -1.56 -23.32 25.18
N PRO A 258 -2.86 -23.69 25.15
CA PRO A 258 -3.50 -24.21 23.94
C PRO A 258 -3.57 -23.17 22.83
N SER A 259 -3.38 -21.89 23.17
CA SER A 259 -3.46 -20.78 22.22
C SER A 259 -2.32 -20.81 21.22
N ILE A 260 -1.08 -21.11 21.63
CA ILE A 260 0.09 -20.99 20.75
C ILE A 260 0.13 -22.06 19.66
N LYS A 261 -0.22 -23.32 20.00
CA LYS A 261 -0.30 -24.40 19.00
C LYS A 261 -1.35 -24.10 17.93
N ARG A 262 -2.49 -23.58 18.37
CA ARG A 262 -3.57 -23.17 17.48
C ARG A 262 -3.14 -22.00 16.59
N ASP A 263 -2.48 -20.99 17.17
CA ASP A 263 -2.00 -19.83 16.41
C ASP A 263 -0.89 -20.23 15.40
N LEU A 264 -0.02 -21.19 15.74
CA LEU A 264 0.93 -21.79 14.79
C LEU A 264 0.24 -22.59 13.68
N ALA A 265 -0.80 -23.36 14.00
CA ALA A 265 -1.58 -24.07 12.99
C ALA A 265 -2.25 -23.10 12.02
N TYR A 266 -2.78 -21.98 12.51
CA TYR A 266 -3.31 -20.91 11.64
C TYR A 266 -2.23 -20.26 10.79
N MET A 267 -1.05 -19.98 11.35
CA MET A 267 0.10 -19.47 10.60
C MET A 267 0.46 -20.37 9.43
N LEU A 268 0.62 -21.68 9.68
CA LEU A 268 0.91 -22.68 8.64
C LEU A 268 -0.22 -22.76 7.61
N GLY A 269 -1.47 -22.75 8.05
CA GLY A 269 -2.62 -22.75 7.15
C GLY A 269 -2.63 -21.54 6.21
N MET A 270 -2.34 -20.34 6.71
CA MET A 270 -2.24 -19.13 5.88
C MET A 270 -1.11 -19.22 4.86
N ILE A 271 0.07 -19.74 5.26
CA ILE A 271 1.20 -19.93 4.33
C ILE A 271 0.81 -20.91 3.22
N CYS A 272 0.27 -22.08 3.57
CA CYS A 272 -0.10 -23.10 2.58
C CYS A 272 -1.18 -22.59 1.61
N ILE A 273 -2.25 -21.97 2.13
CA ILE A 273 -3.32 -21.42 1.29
C ILE A 273 -2.77 -20.31 0.40
N GLY A 274 -1.94 -19.42 0.97
CA GLY A 274 -1.31 -18.33 0.22
C GLY A 274 -0.43 -18.84 -0.92
N LEU A 275 0.38 -19.87 -0.68
CA LEU A 275 1.22 -20.49 -1.72
C LEU A 275 0.39 -21.18 -2.79
N CYS A 276 -0.70 -21.85 -2.42
CA CYS A 276 -1.62 -22.44 -3.39
C CYS A 276 -2.28 -21.38 -4.28
N ILE A 277 -2.70 -20.25 -3.71
CA ILE A 277 -3.25 -19.13 -4.49
C ILE A 277 -2.16 -18.58 -5.41
N CYS A 278 -0.98 -18.30 -4.88
CA CYS A 278 0.16 -17.76 -5.63
C CYS A 278 0.53 -18.63 -6.84
N ALA A 279 0.49 -19.96 -6.69
CA ALA A 279 0.81 -20.90 -7.77
C ALA A 279 -0.26 -20.99 -8.87
N ILE A 280 -1.50 -20.53 -8.60
CA ILE A 280 -2.61 -20.53 -9.57
C ILE A 280 -2.66 -19.22 -10.36
N LEU A 281 -2.21 -18.11 -9.76
CA LEU A 281 -2.20 -16.77 -10.35
C LEU A 281 -1.08 -16.61 -11.38
#